data_AF-A0A3D2WLK7-F1
#
_entry.id   AF-A0A3D2WLK7-F1
#
_cell.length_a   1.000
_cell.length_b   1.000
_cell.length_c   1.000
_cell.angle_alpha   90.00
_cell.angle_beta   90.00
_cell.angle_gamma   90.00
#
_symmetry.space_group_name_H-M   'P 1'
#
loop_
_entity.id
_entity.type
_entity.pdbx_description
1 polymer ?
#
loop_
_entity_poly.entity_id
_entity_poly.type
_entity_poly.pdbx_seq_one_letter_code
_entity_poly.pdbx_strand_id
1 'polypeptide(L)'
;LVHLVRNSVDHGVELPDVREAAGKPRAGKVILAAQQEGDHIVLSITDDGGGMDPQKLKDRAASKGLMDQDTADRLSDVEAYNLIFAPGFSTKDEISDVSGRGVGMDVVKTKISQLNGQIDVQSKKGEGTVIAIKVPLTLAIMPTLMVMLEKQTFALPLVSVNEIFHLDLSSTNVVDGQEVVIVRDKALPLFHLKRWLVPSAHFDEENAGHVVIVSVGTQHVGFVVDQLIGQEEVVIKPLGRMLHGTPGMAGATITGDGRIALILDVPSMLKRYAGSY
;
A
#
# COMPACT_ATOMS: atom_id res chain seq x y z
N LEU A 1 -12.44 3.29 -1.57
CA LEU A 1 -13.92 3.38 -1.60
C LEU A 1 -14.46 3.84 -2.95
N VAL A 2 -14.26 5.10 -3.37
CA VAL A 2 -14.79 5.61 -4.67
C VAL A 2 -14.45 4.68 -5.85
N HIS A 3 -13.22 4.18 -5.90
CA HIS A 3 -12.79 3.27 -6.96
C HIS A 3 -13.55 1.92 -6.95
N LEU A 4 -13.77 1.33 -5.77
CA LEU A 4 -14.53 0.08 -5.63
C LEU A 4 -15.99 0.25 -6.05
N VAL A 5 -16.62 1.35 -5.62
CA VAL A 5 -18.00 1.67 -6.02
C VAL A 5 -18.10 1.87 -7.53
N ARG A 6 -17.14 2.58 -8.13
CA ARG A 6 -17.08 2.74 -9.59
C ARG A 6 -16.97 1.39 -10.29
N ASN A 7 -16.12 0.48 -9.82
CA ASN A 7 -16.00 -0.85 -10.44
C ASN A 7 -17.29 -1.67 -10.34
N SER A 8 -18.01 -1.61 -9.21
CA SER A 8 -19.34 -2.24 -9.12
C SER A 8 -20.32 -1.66 -10.15
N VAL A 9 -20.24 -0.37 -10.46
CA VAL A 9 -21.10 0.27 -11.47
C VAL A 9 -20.66 -0.06 -12.91
N ASP A 10 -19.37 0.10 -13.20
CA ASP A 10 -18.82 -0.03 -14.56
C ASP A 10 -18.72 -1.50 -15.03
N HIS A 11 -18.50 -2.42 -14.08
CA HIS A 11 -18.19 -3.83 -14.37
C HIS A 11 -19.09 -4.82 -13.63
N GLY A 12 -19.66 -4.45 -12.49
CA GLY A 12 -20.59 -5.31 -11.76
C GLY A 12 -21.97 -5.34 -12.41
N VAL A 13 -22.61 -4.17 -12.54
CA VAL A 13 -23.98 -4.04 -13.05
C VAL A 13 -24.03 -4.15 -14.58
N GLU A 14 -24.84 -5.08 -15.08
CA GLU A 14 -25.03 -5.30 -16.51
C GLU A 14 -25.95 -4.23 -17.15
N LEU A 15 -25.89 -4.10 -18.48
CA LEU A 15 -26.80 -3.21 -19.22
C LEU A 15 -28.27 -3.65 -19.03
N PRO A 16 -29.25 -2.72 -19.08
CA PRO A 16 -30.65 -3.01 -18.77
C PRO A 16 -31.24 -4.19 -19.55
N ASP A 17 -30.92 -4.31 -20.84
CA ASP A 17 -31.48 -5.36 -21.70
C ASP A 17 -30.90 -6.74 -21.34
N VAL A 18 -29.63 -6.80 -20.94
CA VAL A 18 -28.99 -8.04 -20.44
C VAL A 18 -29.61 -8.45 -19.10
N ARG A 19 -29.92 -7.48 -18.23
CA ARG A 19 -30.56 -7.74 -16.94
C ARG A 19 -31.96 -8.31 -17.09
N GLU A 20 -32.78 -7.74 -17.97
CA GLU A 20 -34.12 -8.27 -18.25
C GLU A 20 -34.07 -9.68 -18.84
N ALA A 21 -33.14 -9.93 -19.77
CA ALA A 21 -32.95 -11.27 -20.33
C ALA A 21 -32.55 -12.30 -19.27
N ALA A 22 -31.86 -11.87 -18.20
CA ALA A 22 -31.50 -12.69 -17.05
C ALA A 22 -32.59 -12.73 -15.95
N GLY A 23 -33.75 -12.10 -16.16
CA GLY A 23 -34.85 -12.06 -15.19
C GLY A 23 -34.66 -11.10 -14.02
N LYS A 24 -33.73 -10.14 -14.14
CA LYS A 24 -33.38 -9.16 -13.09
C LYS A 24 -34.07 -7.81 -13.34
N PRO A 25 -34.29 -6.98 -12.30
CA PRO A 25 -34.81 -5.63 -12.49
C PRO A 25 -33.92 -4.78 -13.40
N ARG A 26 -34.54 -3.97 -14.28
CA ARG A 26 -33.82 -3.06 -15.20
C ARG A 26 -32.82 -2.16 -14.47
N ALA A 27 -33.20 -1.64 -13.30
CA ALA A 27 -32.33 -0.83 -12.46
C ALA A 27 -31.43 -1.77 -11.63
N GLY A 28 -30.12 -1.62 -11.77
CA GLY A 28 -29.15 -2.26 -10.88
C GLY A 28 -29.12 -1.60 -9.52
N LYS A 29 -28.68 -2.34 -8.50
CA LYS A 29 -28.58 -1.90 -7.12
C LYS A 29 -27.15 -2.07 -6.64
N VAL A 30 -26.54 -0.97 -6.20
CA VAL A 30 -25.25 -0.97 -5.49
C VAL A 30 -25.49 -0.37 -4.09
N ILE A 31 -25.06 -1.09 -3.06
CA ILE A 31 -25.23 -0.72 -1.65
C ILE A 31 -23.85 -0.50 -1.05
N LEU A 32 -23.61 0.68 -0.49
CA LEU A 32 -22.48 0.94 0.39
C LEU A 32 -22.98 0.95 1.83
N ALA A 33 -22.48 0.03 2.66
CA ALA A 33 -22.83 -0.03 4.08
C ALA A 33 -21.57 0.07 4.94
N ALA A 34 -21.77 0.53 6.17
CA ALA A 34 -20.74 0.55 7.21
C ALA A 34 -21.38 0.06 8.50
N GLN A 35 -20.76 -0.92 9.15
CA GLN A 35 -21.20 -1.42 10.45
C GLN A 35 -20.00 -1.67 11.35
N GLN A 36 -20.21 -1.60 12.65
CA GLN A 36 -19.21 -2.03 13.62
C GLN A 36 -19.42 -3.51 13.92
N GLU A 37 -18.36 -4.31 13.80
CA GLU A 37 -18.32 -5.72 14.16
C GLU A 37 -17.17 -5.93 15.14
N GLY A 38 -17.51 -5.99 16.44
CA GLY A 38 -16.51 -6.05 17.51
C GLY A 38 -15.63 -4.80 17.58
N ASP A 39 -14.31 -5.02 17.49
CA ASP A 39 -13.26 -4.01 17.44
C ASP A 39 -12.89 -3.59 16.01
N HIS A 40 -13.71 -3.96 15.01
CA HIS A 40 -13.51 -3.57 13.61
C HIS A 40 -14.71 -2.77 13.08
N ILE A 41 -14.44 -1.87 12.13
CA ILE A 41 -15.44 -1.32 11.22
C ILE A 41 -15.40 -2.17 9.94
N VAL A 42 -16.57 -2.68 9.55
CA VAL A 42 -16.78 -3.39 8.30
C VAL A 42 -17.48 -2.48 7.33
N LEU A 43 -16.79 -2.14 6.24
CA LEU A 43 -17.35 -1.42 5.10
C LEU A 43 -17.68 -2.44 4.01
N SER A 44 -18.92 -2.51 3.56
CA SER A 44 -19.34 -3.42 2.51
C SER A 44 -19.84 -2.68 1.28
N ILE A 45 -19.49 -3.21 0.10
CA ILE A 45 -19.99 -2.77 -1.20
C ILE A 45 -20.63 -3.99 -1.83
N THR A 46 -21.95 -3.96 -1.96
CA THR A 46 -22.75 -5.04 -2.54
C THR A 46 -23.40 -4.57 -3.82
N ASP A 47 -23.18 -5.29 -4.92
CA ASP A 47 -23.93 -5.13 -6.16
C ASP A 47 -24.76 -6.37 -6.48
N ASP A 48 -25.88 -6.17 -7.16
CA ASP A 48 -26.72 -7.24 -7.72
C ASP A 48 -26.37 -7.50 -9.20
N GLY A 49 -25.09 -7.37 -9.54
CA GLY A 49 -24.58 -7.45 -10.89
C GLY A 49 -24.44 -8.86 -11.45
N GLY A 50 -23.67 -9.00 -12.54
CA GLY A 50 -23.44 -10.29 -13.20
C GLY A 50 -22.54 -11.24 -12.41
N GLY A 51 -21.95 -10.77 -11.32
CA GLY A 51 -20.94 -11.49 -10.56
C GLY A 51 -19.66 -11.74 -11.37
N MET A 52 -18.72 -12.45 -10.75
CA MET A 52 -17.45 -12.80 -11.34
C MET A 52 -17.43 -14.25 -11.80
N ASP A 53 -16.81 -14.48 -12.96
CA ASP A 53 -16.58 -15.81 -13.51
C ASP A 53 -15.18 -16.30 -13.08
N PRO A 54 -15.08 -17.25 -12.14
CA PRO A 54 -13.79 -17.67 -11.59
C PRO A 54 -12.90 -18.31 -12.66
N GLN A 55 -13.47 -19.04 -13.63
CA GLN A 55 -12.67 -19.66 -14.69
C GLN A 55 -12.04 -18.59 -15.59
N LYS A 56 -12.81 -17.57 -15.98
CA LYS A 56 -12.27 -16.45 -16.76
C LYS A 56 -11.14 -15.72 -16.03
N LEU A 57 -11.23 -15.60 -14.70
CA LEU A 57 -10.17 -14.97 -13.91
C LEU A 57 -8.90 -15.83 -13.88
N LYS A 58 -9.04 -17.15 -13.71
CA LYS A 58 -7.92 -18.13 -13.77
C LYS A 58 -7.23 -18.10 -15.13
N ASP A 59 -8.00 -18.26 -16.21
CA ASP A 59 -7.48 -18.26 -17.59
C ASP A 59 -6.76 -16.94 -17.91
N ARG A 60 -7.33 -15.81 -17.46
CA ARG A 60 -6.72 -14.49 -17.65
C ARG A 60 -5.43 -14.34 -16.84
N ALA A 61 -5.37 -14.82 -15.60
CA ALA A 61 -4.15 -14.80 -14.79
C ALA A 61 -3.02 -15.60 -15.44
N ALA A 62 -3.33 -16.79 -15.97
CA ALA A 62 -2.37 -17.63 -16.70
C ALA A 62 -1.90 -16.95 -18.00
N SER A 63 -2.83 -16.42 -18.80
CA SER A 63 -2.48 -15.74 -20.06
C SER A 63 -1.60 -14.50 -19.88
N LYS A 64 -1.70 -13.83 -18.72
CA LYS A 64 -0.89 -12.67 -18.35
C LYS A 64 0.46 -13.03 -17.71
N GLY A 65 0.76 -14.34 -17.57
CA GLY A 65 2.01 -14.81 -16.98
C GLY A 65 2.13 -14.54 -15.47
N LEU A 66 1.02 -14.30 -14.77
CA LEU A 66 1.04 -14.15 -13.31
C LEU A 66 1.28 -15.48 -12.60
N MET A 67 0.91 -16.59 -13.24
CA MET A 67 1.13 -17.96 -12.79
C MET A 67 1.00 -18.91 -14.00
N ASP A 68 1.42 -20.17 -13.84
CA ASP A 68 1.15 -21.22 -14.83
C ASP A 68 -0.30 -21.71 -14.78
N GLN A 69 -0.75 -22.35 -15.86
CA GLN A 69 -2.13 -22.84 -16.00
C GLN A 69 -2.47 -23.90 -14.94
N ASP A 70 -1.55 -24.81 -14.64
CA ASP A 70 -1.75 -25.88 -13.65
C ASP A 70 -2.00 -25.31 -12.25
N THR A 71 -1.32 -24.22 -11.90
CA THR A 71 -1.51 -23.48 -10.65
C THR A 71 -2.84 -22.74 -10.66
N ALA A 72 -3.18 -22.07 -11.77
CA ALA A 72 -4.45 -21.35 -11.92
C ALA A 72 -5.66 -22.29 -11.76
N ASP A 73 -5.61 -23.47 -12.36
CA ASP A 73 -6.71 -24.46 -12.32
C ASP A 73 -6.94 -25.04 -10.92
N ARG A 74 -5.91 -25.04 -10.07
CA ARG A 74 -6.00 -25.51 -8.67
C ARG A 74 -6.62 -24.50 -7.71
N LEU A 75 -6.76 -23.23 -8.12
CA LEU A 75 -7.36 -22.20 -7.27
C LEU A 75 -8.84 -22.53 -7.01
N SER A 76 -9.27 -22.33 -5.77
CA SER A 76 -10.69 -22.24 -5.43
C SER A 76 -11.32 -20.99 -6.07
N ASP A 77 -12.65 -20.94 -6.14
CA ASP A 77 -13.36 -19.77 -6.66
C ASP A 77 -13.06 -18.50 -5.85
N VAL A 78 -12.95 -18.63 -4.52
CA VAL A 78 -12.60 -17.52 -3.63
C VAL A 78 -11.20 -16.99 -3.92
N GLU A 79 -10.22 -17.89 -4.12
CA GLU A 79 -8.87 -17.49 -4.50
C GLU A 79 -8.83 -16.86 -5.90
N ALA A 80 -9.63 -17.37 -6.83
CA ALA A 80 -9.77 -16.80 -8.16
C ALA A 80 -10.34 -15.37 -8.12
N TYR A 81 -11.33 -15.10 -7.26
CA TYR A 81 -11.85 -13.73 -7.07
C TYR A 81 -10.78 -12.79 -6.50
N ASN A 82 -9.91 -13.28 -5.62
CA ASN A 82 -8.82 -12.48 -5.06
C ASN A 82 -7.76 -12.07 -6.09
N LEU A 83 -7.71 -12.71 -7.27
CA LEU A 83 -6.81 -12.33 -8.37
C LEU A 83 -7.05 -10.89 -8.84
N ILE A 84 -8.26 -10.34 -8.67
CA ILE A 84 -8.54 -8.94 -9.03
C ILE A 84 -7.64 -7.95 -8.29
N PHE A 85 -7.08 -8.33 -7.14
CA PHE A 85 -6.17 -7.49 -6.36
C PHE A 85 -4.70 -7.76 -6.63
N ALA A 86 -4.36 -8.69 -7.53
CA ALA A 86 -2.97 -8.99 -7.86
C ALA A 86 -2.35 -7.83 -8.67
N PRO A 87 -1.08 -7.47 -8.41
CA PRO A 87 -0.39 -6.45 -9.19
C PRO A 87 -0.42 -6.76 -10.68
N GLY A 88 -0.73 -5.76 -11.51
CA GLY A 88 -0.83 -5.94 -12.98
C GLY A 88 -2.06 -6.72 -13.46
N PHE A 89 -2.91 -7.20 -12.55
CA PHE A 89 -4.19 -7.79 -12.91
C PHE A 89 -5.18 -6.68 -13.28
N SER A 90 -5.73 -6.80 -14.48
CA SER A 90 -6.83 -5.97 -14.98
C SER A 90 -7.72 -6.90 -15.79
N THR A 91 -9.02 -6.62 -15.83
CA THR A 91 -10.04 -7.36 -16.59
C THR A 91 -10.32 -6.76 -17.98
N LYS A 92 -9.67 -5.66 -18.37
CA LYS A 92 -9.78 -5.08 -19.73
C LYS A 92 -8.74 -5.68 -20.68
N ASP A 93 -9.13 -5.98 -21.92
CA ASP A 93 -8.24 -6.38 -23.02
C ASP A 93 -7.48 -5.17 -23.59
N GLU A 94 -8.06 -3.97 -23.50
CA GLU A 94 -7.43 -2.71 -23.91
C GLU A 94 -6.93 -1.90 -22.70
N ILE A 95 -5.75 -1.31 -22.85
CA ILE A 95 -5.25 -0.26 -21.96
C ILE A 95 -6.13 0.98 -22.20
N SER A 96 -7.21 1.13 -21.44
CA SER A 96 -8.04 2.34 -21.55
C SER A 96 -7.33 3.53 -20.90
N ASP A 97 -6.89 4.48 -21.70
CA ASP A 97 -6.19 5.73 -21.33
C ASP A 97 -7.04 6.77 -20.56
N VAL A 98 -8.03 6.32 -19.78
CA VAL A 98 -8.91 7.21 -19.01
C VAL A 98 -8.78 6.97 -17.51
N SER A 99 -7.57 7.22 -16.99
CA SER A 99 -7.31 7.93 -15.73
C SER A 99 -5.80 7.95 -15.53
N GLY A 100 -5.14 9.06 -15.88
CA GLY A 100 -3.68 9.22 -15.98
C GLY A 100 -2.82 9.00 -14.72
N ARG A 101 -3.25 8.18 -13.75
CA ARG A 101 -2.40 7.54 -12.73
C ARG A 101 -2.83 6.11 -12.34
N GLY A 102 -3.71 5.46 -13.13
CA GLY A 102 -4.04 4.03 -13.02
C GLY A 102 -4.20 3.53 -11.58
N VAL A 103 -5.31 3.86 -10.91
CA VAL A 103 -5.61 3.22 -9.62
C VAL A 103 -6.10 1.82 -9.92
N GLY A 104 -5.21 0.84 -9.87
CA GLY A 104 -5.58 -0.57 -9.91
C GLY A 104 -6.17 -1.01 -8.57
N MET A 105 -6.82 -2.17 -8.59
CA MET A 105 -7.34 -2.82 -7.40
C MET A 105 -6.21 -3.25 -6.43
N ASP A 106 -5.00 -3.45 -6.94
CA ASP A 106 -3.76 -3.66 -6.19
C ASP A 106 -3.40 -2.45 -5.31
N VAL A 107 -3.56 -1.22 -5.81
CA VAL A 107 -3.37 0.02 -5.03
C VAL A 107 -4.41 0.11 -3.91
N VAL A 108 -5.66 -0.29 -4.18
CA VAL A 108 -6.72 -0.31 -3.16
C VAL A 108 -6.36 -1.30 -2.04
N LYS A 109 -5.95 -2.52 -2.39
CA LYS A 109 -5.51 -3.53 -1.41
C LYS A 109 -4.33 -3.03 -0.59
N THR A 110 -3.31 -2.45 -1.24
CA THR A 110 -2.13 -1.90 -0.56
C THR A 110 -2.52 -0.84 0.47
N LYS A 111 -3.38 0.11 0.11
CA LYS A 111 -3.86 1.15 1.04
C LYS A 111 -4.66 0.60 2.21
N ILE A 112 -5.44 -0.45 1.99
CA ILE A 112 -6.20 -1.10 3.07
C ILE A 112 -5.23 -1.83 4.01
N SER A 113 -4.25 -2.56 3.48
CA SER A 113 -3.23 -3.24 4.28
C SER A 113 -2.36 -2.28 5.09
N GLN A 114 -2.05 -1.08 4.57
CA GLN A 114 -1.35 -0.01 5.31
C GLN A 114 -2.12 0.47 6.55
N LEU A 115 -3.44 0.31 6.58
CA LEU A 115 -4.31 0.62 7.71
C LEU A 115 -4.52 -0.57 8.64
N ASN A 116 -3.68 -1.61 8.53
CA ASN A 116 -3.87 -2.90 9.20
C ASN A 116 -5.25 -3.51 8.91
N GLY A 117 -5.83 -3.15 7.76
CA GLY A 117 -7.12 -3.64 7.31
C GLY A 117 -7.01 -4.87 6.42
N GLN A 118 -8.14 -5.54 6.27
CA GLN A 118 -8.32 -6.69 5.38
C GLN A 118 -9.39 -6.36 4.34
N ILE A 119 -9.25 -6.94 3.16
CA ILE A 119 -10.25 -6.86 2.09
C ILE A 119 -10.59 -8.27 1.64
N ASP A 120 -11.88 -8.57 1.64
CA ASP A 120 -12.44 -9.84 1.20
C ASP A 120 -13.40 -9.60 0.05
N VAL A 121 -13.47 -10.56 -0.85
CA VAL A 121 -14.40 -10.55 -1.98
C VAL A 121 -15.15 -11.86 -2.05
N GLN A 122 -16.47 -11.74 -2.20
CA GLN A 122 -17.38 -12.84 -2.43
C GLN A 122 -18.20 -12.51 -3.66
N SER A 123 -18.30 -13.43 -4.59
CA SER A 123 -19.06 -13.21 -5.82
C SER A 123 -19.69 -14.50 -6.26
N LYS A 124 -20.82 -14.37 -6.96
CA LYS A 124 -21.48 -15.52 -7.58
C LYS A 124 -22.03 -15.09 -8.93
N LYS A 125 -21.66 -15.84 -9.97
CA LYS A 125 -22.05 -15.59 -11.35
C LYS A 125 -23.58 -15.53 -11.46
N GLY A 126 -24.09 -14.42 -12.00
CA GLY A 126 -25.51 -14.11 -12.15
C GLY A 126 -26.16 -13.40 -10.96
N GLU A 127 -25.58 -13.47 -9.76
CA GLU A 127 -26.20 -12.97 -8.53
C GLU A 127 -25.59 -11.66 -8.02
N GLY A 128 -24.30 -11.42 -8.28
CA GLY A 128 -23.62 -10.17 -7.95
C GLY A 128 -22.34 -10.38 -7.15
N THR A 129 -21.85 -9.30 -6.55
CA THR A 129 -20.59 -9.27 -5.80
C THR A 129 -20.72 -8.51 -4.49
N VAL A 130 -20.02 -9.00 -3.47
CA VAL A 130 -19.83 -8.35 -2.18
C VAL A 130 -18.33 -8.16 -1.96
N ILE A 131 -17.90 -6.92 -1.80
CA ILE A 131 -16.56 -6.57 -1.36
C ILE A 131 -16.67 -6.06 0.08
N ALA A 132 -16.01 -6.73 1.02
CA ALA A 132 -15.97 -6.36 2.42
C ALA A 132 -14.57 -5.86 2.80
N ILE A 133 -14.50 -4.72 3.48
CA ILE A 133 -13.26 -4.16 4.02
C ILE A 133 -13.41 -4.13 5.53
N LYS A 134 -12.51 -4.82 6.23
CA LYS A 134 -12.44 -4.80 7.69
C LYS A 134 -11.27 -3.93 8.11
N VAL A 135 -11.51 -2.90 8.91
CA VAL A 135 -10.46 -2.06 9.48
C VAL A 135 -10.63 -2.00 11.00
N PRO A 136 -9.55 -1.98 11.79
CA PRO A 136 -9.65 -1.80 13.24
C PRO A 136 -10.37 -0.49 13.60
N LEU A 137 -11.22 -0.54 14.62
CA LEU A 137 -11.96 0.61 15.19
C LEU A 137 -11.09 1.47 16.10
N THR A 138 -9.98 0.92 16.60
CA THR A 138 -9.10 1.58 17.55
C THR A 138 -8.37 2.77 16.92
N LEU A 139 -7.93 3.71 17.76
CA LEU A 139 -6.82 4.58 17.39
C LEU A 139 -5.70 3.68 16.90
N ALA A 140 -5.29 3.80 15.63
CA ALA A 140 -4.32 2.91 15.03
C ALA A 140 -2.99 3.01 15.80
N ILE A 141 -2.76 2.06 16.71
CA ILE A 141 -1.48 1.87 17.38
C ILE A 141 -0.63 1.09 16.39
N MET A 142 0.46 1.71 15.95
CA MET A 142 1.39 1.10 15.00
C MET A 142 2.75 0.93 15.68
N PRO A 143 3.37 -0.26 15.64
CA PRO A 143 4.76 -0.40 16.05
C PRO A 143 5.65 0.36 15.05
N THR A 144 6.50 1.23 15.58
CA THR A 144 7.38 2.07 14.78
C THR A 144 8.81 2.05 15.30
N LEU A 145 9.76 2.21 14.39
CA LEU A 145 11.15 2.54 14.72
C LEU A 145 11.28 4.06 14.73
N MET A 146 11.59 4.60 15.91
CA MET A 146 11.80 6.02 16.14
C MET A 146 13.24 6.38 15.75
N VAL A 147 13.38 7.35 14.85
CA VAL A 147 14.68 7.84 14.35
C VAL A 147 14.77 9.35 14.52
N MET A 148 15.98 9.84 14.75
CA MET A 148 16.25 11.26 14.83
C MET A 148 17.01 11.73 13.60
N LEU A 149 16.57 12.85 13.03
CA LEU A 149 17.28 13.62 12.01
C LEU A 149 17.52 15.01 12.59
N GLU A 150 18.78 15.32 12.86
CA GLU A 150 19.22 16.51 13.58
C GLU A 150 18.53 16.65 14.94
N LYS A 151 17.52 17.52 15.05
CA LYS A 151 16.73 17.75 16.27
C LYS A 151 15.27 17.27 16.15
N GLN A 152 14.92 16.65 15.02
CA GLN A 152 13.56 16.27 14.69
C GLN A 152 13.39 14.75 14.75
N THR A 153 12.30 14.32 15.38
CA THR A 153 11.95 12.91 15.52
C THR A 153 11.00 12.48 14.40
N PHE A 154 11.31 11.35 13.78
CA PHE A 154 10.48 10.70 12.79
C PHE A 154 10.21 9.25 13.19
N ALA A 155 9.14 8.68 12.68
CA ALA A 155 8.73 7.31 12.94
C ALA A 155 8.65 6.53 11.62
N LEU A 156 9.39 5.43 11.53
CA LEU A 156 9.31 4.47 10.43
C LEU A 156 8.38 3.31 10.84
N PRO A 157 7.36 2.94 10.05
CA PRO A 157 6.57 1.75 10.32
C PRO A 157 7.47 0.52 10.43
N LEU A 158 7.42 -0.19 11.56
CA LEU A 158 8.34 -1.32 11.79
C LEU A 158 8.13 -2.44 10.77
N VAL A 159 6.91 -2.58 10.25
CA VAL A 159 6.55 -3.52 9.17
C VAL A 159 7.33 -3.28 7.87
N SER A 160 7.87 -2.08 7.67
CA SER A 160 8.71 -1.75 6.51
C SER A 160 10.20 -1.92 6.81
N VAL A 161 10.60 -2.09 8.07
CA VAL A 161 12.00 -2.20 8.49
C VAL A 161 12.43 -3.66 8.53
N ASN A 162 13.51 -3.98 7.83
CA ASN A 162 14.09 -5.33 7.82
C ASN A 162 15.17 -5.47 8.88
N GLU A 163 16.17 -4.61 8.80
CA GLU A 163 17.43 -4.73 9.55
C GLU A 163 18.00 -3.33 9.80
N ILE A 164 18.79 -3.18 10.86
CA ILE A 164 19.42 -1.91 11.22
C ILE A 164 20.92 -2.16 11.43
N PHE A 165 21.75 -1.30 10.84
CA PHE A 165 23.20 -1.39 10.93
C PHE A 165 23.82 -0.05 11.28
N HIS A 166 24.99 -0.10 11.91
CA HIS A 166 25.83 1.07 12.04
C HIS A 166 26.56 1.30 10.71
N LEU A 167 26.49 2.51 10.17
CA LEU A 167 27.19 2.85 8.95
C LEU A 167 28.63 3.24 9.30
N ASP A 168 29.58 2.41 8.85
CA ASP A 168 30.94 2.89 8.69
C ASP A 168 31.04 3.58 7.31
N LEU A 169 31.09 4.90 7.32
CA LEU A 169 31.17 5.73 6.11
C LEU A 169 32.43 5.43 5.28
N SER A 170 33.45 4.76 5.84
CA SER A 170 34.63 4.31 5.08
C SER A 170 34.37 3.12 4.15
N SER A 171 33.18 2.50 4.25
CA SER A 171 32.80 1.30 3.51
C SER A 171 31.75 1.52 2.41
N THR A 172 31.39 2.78 2.10
CA THR A 172 30.43 3.08 1.04
C THR A 172 31.11 3.14 -0.32
N ASN A 173 30.37 2.74 -1.35
CA ASN A 173 30.78 2.85 -2.75
C ASN A 173 29.79 3.74 -3.50
N VAL A 174 30.20 4.31 -4.62
CA VAL A 174 29.30 5.04 -5.51
C VAL A 174 29.17 4.28 -6.83
N VAL A 175 27.93 3.95 -7.21
CA VAL A 175 27.60 3.28 -8.47
C VAL A 175 26.55 4.13 -9.19
N ASP A 176 26.83 4.53 -10.43
CA ASP A 176 25.96 5.40 -11.23
C ASP A 176 25.51 6.69 -10.51
N GLY A 177 26.39 7.27 -9.69
CA GLY A 177 26.11 8.48 -8.91
C GLY A 177 25.27 8.26 -7.65
N GLN A 178 24.83 7.04 -7.40
CA GLN A 178 24.11 6.64 -6.19
C GLN A 178 25.06 6.01 -5.19
N GLU A 179 25.00 6.47 -3.94
CA GLU A 179 25.75 5.84 -2.85
C GLU A 179 25.14 4.48 -2.52
N VAL A 180 25.98 3.45 -2.40
CA VAL A 180 25.59 2.07 -2.14
C VAL A 180 26.46 1.46 -1.04
N VAL A 181 25.88 0.52 -0.29
CA VAL A 181 26.61 -0.35 0.64
C VAL A 181 26.43 -1.80 0.23
N ILE A 182 27.46 -2.62 0.41
CA ILE A 182 27.39 -4.06 0.15
C ILE A 182 26.93 -4.77 1.43
N VAL A 183 25.76 -5.39 1.37
CA VAL A 183 25.20 -6.20 2.46
C VAL A 183 24.93 -7.60 1.93
N ARG A 184 25.63 -8.61 2.48
CA ARG A 184 25.53 -10.03 2.05
C ARG A 184 25.67 -10.17 0.52
N ASP A 185 26.72 -9.59 -0.04
CA ASP A 185 27.06 -9.58 -1.47
C ASP A 185 26.03 -8.91 -2.40
N LYS A 186 25.08 -8.15 -1.84
CA LYS A 186 24.12 -7.34 -2.61
C LYS A 186 24.40 -5.86 -2.42
N ALA A 187 24.43 -5.12 -3.53
CA ALA A 187 24.50 -3.67 -3.52
C ALA A 187 23.14 -3.08 -3.12
N LEU A 188 23.14 -2.30 -2.05
CA LEU A 188 21.93 -1.68 -1.49
C LEU A 188 22.06 -0.16 -1.60
N PRO A 189 21.14 0.53 -2.30
CA PRO A 189 21.18 1.98 -2.46
C PRO A 189 20.88 2.67 -1.13
N LEU A 190 21.70 3.68 -0.81
CA LEU A 190 21.60 4.49 0.39
C LEU A 190 20.96 5.85 0.10
N PHE A 191 19.94 6.20 0.87
CA PHE A 191 19.30 7.51 0.83
C PHE A 191 19.42 8.19 2.19
N HIS A 192 19.96 9.41 2.19
CA HIS A 192 20.10 10.21 3.40
C HIS A 192 18.79 10.92 3.70
N LEU A 193 18.01 10.42 4.67
CA LEU A 193 16.67 10.97 4.96
C LEU A 193 16.74 12.44 5.37
N LYS A 194 17.80 12.83 6.08
CA LYS A 194 18.05 14.23 6.46
C LYS A 194 18.03 15.18 5.27
N ARG A 195 18.57 14.77 4.11
CA ARG A 195 18.58 15.58 2.87
C ARG A 195 17.19 15.83 2.31
N TRP A 196 16.24 14.94 2.58
CA TRP A 196 14.87 15.05 2.08
C TRP A 196 13.93 15.75 3.04
N LEU A 197 14.09 15.47 4.34
CA LEU A 197 13.11 15.84 5.35
C LEU A 197 13.49 17.08 6.15
N VAL A 198 14.75 17.49 6.11
CA VAL A 198 15.25 18.65 6.86
C VAL A 198 15.96 19.62 5.89
N PRO A 199 15.22 20.51 5.21
CA PRO A 199 15.77 21.38 4.17
C PRO A 199 16.90 22.32 4.62
N SER A 200 16.97 22.63 5.92
CA SER A 200 17.98 23.52 6.52
C SER A 200 19.04 22.76 7.31
N ALA A 201 19.12 21.43 7.19
CA ALA A 201 20.06 20.64 7.96
C ALA A 201 21.51 20.98 7.59
N HIS A 202 22.37 21.00 8.61
CA HIS A 202 23.81 20.97 8.41
C HIS A 202 24.27 19.54 8.09
N PHE A 203 25.12 19.45 7.06
CA PHE A 203 25.75 18.20 6.64
C PHE A 203 27.24 18.31 6.99
N ASP A 204 27.58 17.91 8.21
CA ASP A 204 28.98 17.62 8.51
C ASP A 204 29.30 16.25 7.91
N GLU A 205 30.36 16.16 7.11
CA GLU A 205 30.78 14.93 6.43
C GLU A 205 31.24 13.82 7.40
N GLU A 206 31.39 14.13 8.70
CA GLU A 206 32.20 13.33 9.63
C GLU A 206 31.45 12.47 10.65
N ASN A 207 30.12 12.45 10.71
CA ASN A 207 29.45 11.70 11.79
C ASN A 207 28.78 10.41 11.33
N ALA A 208 29.26 9.30 11.92
CA ALA A 208 28.71 7.96 11.83
C ALA A 208 27.18 7.98 11.92
N GLY A 209 26.54 7.49 10.85
CA GLY A 209 25.09 7.36 10.77
C GLY A 209 24.63 5.94 11.10
N HIS A 210 23.32 5.75 11.16
CA HIS A 210 22.72 4.43 11.15
C HIS A 210 22.03 4.19 9.80
N VAL A 211 22.18 2.98 9.26
CA VAL A 211 21.40 2.53 8.10
C VAL A 211 20.22 1.72 8.58
N VAL A 212 19.02 2.17 8.26
CA VAL A 212 17.79 1.40 8.40
C VAL A 212 17.46 0.80 7.04
N ILE A 213 17.55 -0.53 6.90
CA ILE A 213 17.14 -1.21 5.67
C ILE A 213 15.62 -1.35 5.70
N VAL A 214 14.98 -0.86 4.65
CA VAL A 214 13.53 -0.96 4.49
C VAL A 214 13.15 -1.69 3.20
N SER A 215 12.03 -2.40 3.25
CA SER A 215 11.43 -3.08 2.11
C SER A 215 10.26 -2.30 1.55
N VAL A 216 10.24 -2.17 0.22
CA VAL A 216 9.08 -1.70 -0.53
C VAL A 216 8.82 -2.67 -1.67
N GLY A 217 7.79 -3.51 -1.52
CA GLY A 217 7.55 -4.60 -2.45
C GLY A 217 8.73 -5.58 -2.47
N THR A 218 9.36 -5.75 -3.63
CA THR A 218 10.55 -6.60 -3.82
C THR A 218 11.87 -5.84 -3.71
N GLN A 219 11.82 -4.51 -3.53
CA GLN A 219 13.01 -3.67 -3.45
C GLN A 219 13.44 -3.46 -1.99
N HIS A 220 14.76 -3.44 -1.78
CA HIS A 220 15.37 -3.08 -0.51
C HIS A 220 16.19 -1.81 -0.70
N VAL A 221 16.04 -0.86 0.22
CA VAL A 221 16.79 0.39 0.22
C VAL A 221 17.28 0.70 1.64
N GLY A 222 18.36 1.45 1.75
CA GLY A 222 18.92 1.85 3.03
C GLY A 222 18.63 3.32 3.29
N PHE A 223 18.12 3.62 4.47
CA PHE A 223 17.95 4.98 4.95
C PHE A 223 19.02 5.33 5.95
N VAL A 224 19.83 6.32 5.61
CA VAL A 224 20.82 6.90 6.52
C VAL A 224 20.11 7.92 7.42
N VAL A 225 20.20 7.69 8.73
CA VAL A 225 19.64 8.52 9.80
C VAL A 225 20.72 8.89 10.80
N ASP A 226 20.54 9.99 11.53
CA ASP A 226 21.56 10.45 12.48
C ASP A 226 21.55 9.58 13.75
N GLN A 227 20.37 9.25 14.29
CA GLN A 227 20.26 8.42 15.50
C GLN A 227 19.05 7.49 15.46
N LEU A 228 19.19 6.34 16.13
CA LEU A 228 18.09 5.43 16.45
C LEU A 228 17.67 5.68 17.89
N ILE A 229 16.41 6.05 18.09
CA ILE A 229 15.85 6.26 19.43
C ILE A 229 15.41 4.90 20.01
N GLY A 230 14.74 4.08 19.20
CA GLY A 230 14.27 2.75 19.59
C GLY A 230 12.91 2.42 18.99
N GLN A 231 12.32 1.32 19.43
CA GLN A 231 10.98 0.91 19.03
C GLN A 231 9.93 1.50 19.98
N GLU A 232 8.89 2.10 19.41
CA GLU A 232 7.72 2.57 20.17
C GLU A 232 6.41 2.18 19.47
N GLU A 233 5.40 1.84 20.27
CA GLU A 233 4.02 1.71 19.80
C GLU A 233 3.35 3.07 19.86
N VAL A 234 3.00 3.62 18.70
CA VAL A 234 2.53 5.00 18.59
C VAL A 234 1.13 5.07 18.02
N VAL A 235 0.32 6.00 18.54
CA VAL A 235 -1.00 6.27 17.99
C VAL A 235 -0.87 7.18 16.76
N ILE A 236 -1.34 6.71 15.62
CA ILE A 236 -1.37 7.50 14.39
C ILE A 236 -2.52 8.50 14.45
N LYS A 237 -2.19 9.78 14.31
CA LYS A 237 -3.15 10.86 14.06
C LYS A 237 -3.05 11.27 12.60
N PRO A 238 -4.18 11.33 11.86
CA PRO A 238 -4.16 11.81 10.49
C PRO A 238 -3.72 13.26 10.45
N LEU A 239 -2.94 13.61 9.43
CA LEU A 239 -2.55 14.99 9.19
C LEU A 239 -3.79 15.83 8.85
N GLY A 240 -3.85 17.06 9.37
CA GLY A 240 -4.96 17.98 9.10
C GLY A 240 -5.12 18.28 7.61
N ARG A 241 -6.28 18.81 7.20
CA ARG A 241 -6.65 19.04 5.79
C ARG A 241 -5.58 19.76 4.95
N MET A 242 -4.87 20.71 5.54
CA MET A 242 -3.81 21.48 4.84
C MET A 242 -2.54 20.66 4.56
N LEU A 243 -2.32 19.58 5.31
CA LEU A 243 -1.15 18.69 5.20
C LEU A 243 -1.52 17.32 4.60
N HIS A 244 -2.80 17.13 4.25
CA HIS A 244 -3.28 15.90 3.65
C HIS A 244 -2.64 15.69 2.28
N GLY A 245 -2.02 14.52 2.07
CA GLY A 245 -1.32 14.20 0.83
C GLY A 245 0.11 14.74 0.74
N THR A 246 0.70 15.23 1.83
CA THR A 246 2.13 15.58 1.89
C THR A 246 2.96 14.35 1.53
N PRO A 247 3.73 14.38 0.42
CA PRO A 247 4.49 13.21 -0.03
C PRO A 247 5.48 12.71 1.03
N GLY A 248 5.46 11.40 1.27
CA GLY A 248 6.34 10.76 2.25
C GLY A 248 5.83 10.79 3.69
N MET A 249 4.63 11.31 3.96
CA MET A 249 4.03 11.36 5.29
C MET A 249 2.73 10.54 5.36
N ALA A 250 2.69 9.59 6.29
CA ALA A 250 1.50 8.78 6.59
C ALA A 250 0.60 9.44 7.65
N GLY A 251 1.20 10.18 8.59
CA GLY A 251 0.53 10.71 9.77
C GLY A 251 1.48 11.45 10.70
N ALA A 252 0.97 11.79 11.88
CA ALA A 252 1.78 12.27 13.00
C ALA A 252 1.42 11.51 14.27
N THR A 253 2.32 11.51 15.23
CA THR A 253 2.07 10.99 16.57
C THR A 253 2.61 11.93 17.63
N ILE A 254 2.18 11.71 18.88
CA ILE A 254 2.73 12.37 20.06
C ILE A 254 3.50 11.30 20.82
N THR A 255 4.81 11.48 20.96
CA THR A 255 5.71 10.57 21.67
C THR A 255 5.46 10.65 23.18
N GLY A 256 5.99 9.68 23.94
CA GLY A 256 5.82 9.64 25.40
C GLY A 256 6.33 10.88 26.15
N ASP A 257 7.28 11.61 25.58
CA ASP A 257 7.81 12.87 26.09
C ASP A 257 7.01 14.11 25.63
N GLY A 258 5.89 13.92 24.94
CA GLY A 258 4.98 14.97 24.49
C GLY A 258 5.42 15.69 23.22
N ARG A 259 6.51 15.27 22.57
CA ARG A 259 6.92 15.83 21.27
C ARG A 259 6.07 15.27 20.13
N ILE A 260 6.05 15.98 19.01
CA ILE A 260 5.40 15.51 17.79
C ILE A 260 6.44 14.81 16.93
N ALA A 261 6.11 13.61 16.47
CA ALA A 261 6.89 12.89 15.47
C ALA A 261 6.05 12.65 14.21
N LEU A 262 6.66 12.81 13.03
CA LEU A 262 6.01 12.52 11.76
C LEU A 262 6.23 11.05 11.38
N ILE A 263 5.16 10.38 10.96
CA ILE A 263 5.20 8.98 10.53
C ILE A 263 5.42 8.94 9.02
N LEU A 264 6.45 8.21 8.60
CA LEU A 264 6.87 8.17 7.21
C LEU A 264 6.08 7.14 6.38
N ASP A 265 5.62 7.57 5.20
CA ASP A 265 5.11 6.69 4.15
C ASP A 265 6.27 6.36 3.19
N VAL A 266 6.97 5.27 3.46
CA VAL A 266 8.19 4.87 2.74
C VAL A 266 7.96 4.75 1.22
N PRO A 267 6.93 4.02 0.71
CA PRO A 267 6.64 3.98 -0.72
C PRO A 267 6.44 5.36 -1.36
N SER A 268 5.65 6.24 -0.73
CA SER A 268 5.40 7.59 -1.27
C SER A 268 6.65 8.46 -1.21
N MET A 269 7.48 8.30 -0.18
CA MET A 269 8.74 9.01 -0.02
C MET A 269 9.73 8.64 -1.13
N LEU A 270 9.94 7.34 -1.37
CA LEU A 270 10.81 6.87 -2.46
C LEU A 270 10.29 7.35 -3.81
N LYS A 271 8.99 7.23 -4.08
CA LYS A 271 8.41 7.72 -5.33
C LYS A 271 8.64 9.23 -5.54
N ARG A 272 8.63 10.03 -4.47
CA ARG A 272 8.82 11.48 -4.55
C ARG A 272 10.29 11.88 -4.74
N TYR A 273 11.18 11.26 -3.98
CA TYR A 273 12.57 11.72 -3.84
C TYR A 273 13.59 10.84 -4.57
N ALA A 274 13.34 9.54 -4.68
CA ALA A 274 14.22 8.61 -5.40
C ALA A 274 13.89 8.54 -6.89
N GLY A 275 12.62 8.73 -7.30
CA GLY A 275 12.22 8.73 -8.73
C GLY A 275 12.72 9.91 -9.58
N SER A 276 13.63 10.72 -9.04
CA SER A 276 14.36 11.78 -9.75
C SER A 276 15.82 11.39 -10.06
N TYR A 277 16.19 10.14 -9.76
CA TYR A 277 17.50 9.52 -10.05
C TYR A 277 17.31 8.33 -10.99
#